data_AF-A0A1G0NUM4-F1
#
_entry.id   AF-A0A1G0NUM4-F1
#
_cell.length_a   1.000
_cell.length_b   1.000
_cell.length_c   1.000
_cell.angle_alpha   90.00
_cell.angle_beta   90.00
_cell.angle_gamma   90.00
#
_symmetry.space_group_name_H-M   'P 1'
#
loop_
_entity.id
_entity.type
_entity.pdbx_description
1 polymer ?
#
loop_
_entity_poly.entity_id
_entity_poly.type
_entity_poly.pdbx_seq_one_letter_code
_entity_poly.pdbx_strand_id
1 'polypeptide(L)' 'MKRKQIKCKEVASYLCENLTEGMNSAKCRALKKHLSGCPNCTAYLDSLRKTVYFYKTYQDPRTPGKTHRKLHSVLKLTRT' A
#
# COMPACT_ATOMS: atom_id res chain seq x y z
N MET A 1 -14.32 17.93 6.91
CA MET A 1 -13.17 17.34 7.64
C MET A 1 -11.87 17.82 7.01
N LYS A 2 -11.00 18.51 7.74
CA LYS A 2 -9.67 18.92 7.24
C LYS A 2 -8.79 17.68 7.07
N ARG A 3 -8.32 17.41 5.85
CA ARG A 3 -7.39 16.30 5.55
C ARG A 3 -6.01 16.64 6.12
N LYS A 4 -5.55 15.87 7.10
CA LYS A 4 -4.20 16.02 7.66
C LYS A 4 -3.20 15.52 6.61
N GLN A 5 -2.38 16.42 6.06
CA GLN A 5 -1.33 16.01 5.12
C GLN A 5 -0.28 15.17 5.85
N ILE A 6 -0.15 13.92 5.45
CA ILE A 6 0.83 13.00 6.00
C ILE A 6 2.20 13.39 5.44
N LYS A 7 3.13 13.72 6.33
CA LYS A 7 4.49 14.17 5.95
C LYS A 7 5.36 12.96 5.64
N CYS A 8 6.32 13.10 4.73
CA CYS A 8 7.27 12.02 4.37
C CYS A 8 7.95 11.37 5.59
N LYS A 9 8.17 12.14 6.66
CA LYS A 9 8.71 11.67 7.95
C LYS A 9 7.80 10.66 8.66
N GLU A 10 6.48 10.85 8.61
CA GLU A 10 5.51 9.97 9.26
C GLU A 10 5.48 8.60 8.61
N VAL A 11 5.67 8.53 7.30
CA VAL A 11 5.66 7.25 6.62
C VAL A 11 7.00 6.53 6.67
N ALA A 12 8.12 7.26 6.79
CA ALA A 12 9.40 6.65 7.15
C ALA A 12 9.35 6.00 8.55
N SER A 13 8.62 6.60 9.51
CA SER A 13 8.36 5.95 10.80
C SER A 13 7.52 4.69 10.64
N TYR A 14 6.42 4.75 9.87
CA TYR A 14 5.54 3.60 9.64
C TYR A 14 6.28 2.42 8.99
N LEU A 15 7.14 2.67 8.00
CA LEU A 15 7.97 1.60 7.43
C LEU A 15 8.89 0.96 8.47
N CYS A 16 9.54 1.76 9.30
CA CYS A 16 10.43 1.23 10.33
C CYS A 16 9.65 0.43 11.38
N GLU A 17 8.47 0.89 11.79
CA GLU A 17 7.56 0.16 12.70
C GLU A 17 7.09 -1.18 12.11
N ASN A 18 6.73 -1.22 10.82
CA ASN A 18 6.26 -2.44 10.15
C ASN A 18 7.39 -3.40 9.75
N LEU A 19 8.64 -2.95 9.74
CA LEU A 19 9.81 -3.82 9.60
C LEU A 19 10.20 -4.50 10.92
N THR A 20 9.37 -4.41 11.96
CA THR A 20 9.58 -5.04 13.28
C THR A 20 10.92 -4.69 13.93
N GLU A 21 11.49 -3.53 13.58
CA GLU A 21 12.67 -2.97 14.23
C GLU A 21 12.32 -1.62 14.85
N GLY A 22 12.94 -1.29 15.99
CA GLY A 22 12.73 0.00 16.64
C GLY A 22 12.99 1.17 15.68
N MET A 23 12.19 2.24 15.78
CA MET A 23 12.25 3.44 14.90
C MET A 23 13.62 4.14 14.83
N ASN A 24 14.53 3.81 15.75
CA ASN A 24 15.91 4.30 15.83
C ASN A 24 16.96 3.19 15.64
N SER A 25 16.60 2.06 15.04
CA SER A 25 17.58 1.04 14.67
C SER A 25 18.57 1.63 13.64
N ALA A 26 19.78 1.09 13.62
CA ALA A 26 20.78 1.47 12.63
C ALA A 26 20.24 1.30 11.20
N LYS A 27 19.43 0.26 10.96
CA LYS A 27 18.80 -0.01 9.66
C LYS A 27 17.75 1.05 9.31
N CYS A 28 16.94 1.49 10.26
CA CYS A 28 15.97 2.57 10.02
C CYS A 28 16.65 3.90 9.65
N ARG A 29 17.80 4.24 10.27
CA ARG A 29 18.60 5.40 9.87
C ARG A 29 19.20 5.25 8.48
N ALA A 30 19.77 4.09 8.16
CA ALA A 30 20.32 3.79 6.84
C ALA A 30 19.26 3.88 5.75
N LEU A 31 18.06 3.34 6.00
CA LEU A 31 16.93 3.41 5.09
C LEU A 31 16.47 4.86 4.85
N LYS A 32 16.33 5.66 5.91
CA LYS A 32 16.00 7.10 5.80
C LYS A 32 17.02 7.85 4.94
N LYS A 33 18.32 7.59 5.14
CA LYS A 33 19.40 8.16 4.33
C LYS A 33 19.29 7.74 2.87
N HIS A 34 19.06 6.45 2.60
CA HIS A 34 18.91 5.95 1.23
C HIS A 34 17.72 6.60 0.50
N LEU A 35 16.55 6.65 1.15
CA LEU A 35 15.36 7.27 0.57
C LEU A 35 15.58 8.75 0.26
N SER A 36 16.33 9.48 1.09
CA SER A 36 16.66 10.88 0.81
C SER A 36 17.53 11.11 -0.43
N GLY A 37 18.32 10.10 -0.83
CA GLY A 37 19.26 10.19 -1.96
C GLY A 37 18.85 9.41 -3.21
N CYS A 38 17.78 8.63 -3.16
CA CYS A 38 17.37 7.73 -4.25
C CYS A 38 15.93 8.04 -4.71
N PRO A 39 15.76 8.73 -5.85
CA PRO A 39 14.45 9.06 -6.40
C PRO A 39 13.59 7.82 -6.72
N ASN A 40 14.21 6.77 -7.26
CA ASN A 40 13.51 5.53 -7.63
C ASN A 40 12.89 4.84 -6.40
N CYS A 41 13.65 4.72 -5.32
CA CYS A 41 13.17 4.10 -4.09
C CYS A 41 12.09 4.95 -3.40
N THR A 42 12.20 6.28 -3.50
CA THR A 42 11.17 7.20 -3.01
C THR A 42 9.87 7.04 -3.81
N ALA A 43 9.94 7.01 -5.13
CA ALA A 43 8.78 6.81 -6.00
C ALA A 43 8.12 5.44 -5.78
N TYR A 44 8.93 4.39 -5.59
CA TYR A 44 8.44 3.06 -5.28
C TYR A 44 7.69 3.03 -3.94
N LEU A 45 8.28 3.63 -2.91
CA LEU A 45 7.66 3.76 -1.60
C LEU A 45 6.35 4.54 -1.67
N ASP A 46 6.30 5.64 -2.41
CA ASP A 46 5.05 6.38 -2.62
C ASP A 46 3.98 5.55 -3.33
N SER A 47 4.36 4.68 -4.26
CA SER A 47 3.45 3.77 -4.94
C SER A 47 2.89 2.72 -3.97
N LEU A 48 3.72 2.15 -3.09
CA LEU A 48 3.27 1.24 -2.04
C LEU A 48 2.30 1.92 -1.07
N ARG A 49 2.59 3.15 -0.64
CA ARG A 49 1.71 3.94 0.24
C ARG A 49 0.33 4.14 -0.38
N LYS A 50 0.29 4.53 -1.66
CA LYS A 50 -0.95 4.70 -2.41
C LYS A 50 -1.71 3.39 -2.52
N THR A 51 -1.02 2.29 -2.78
CA THR A 51 -1.63 0.95 -2.84
C THR A 51 -2.32 0.61 -1.52
N VAL A 52 -1.62 0.71 -0.38
CA VAL A 52 -2.21 0.47 0.94
C VAL A 52 -3.38 1.40 1.22
N TYR A 53 -3.24 2.69 0.90
CA TYR A 53 -4.31 3.67 1.04
C TYR A 53 -5.55 3.27 0.25
N PHE A 54 -5.40 2.86 -1.01
CA PHE A 54 -6.51 2.44 -1.85
C PHE A 54 -7.19 1.18 -1.30
N TYR A 55 -6.43 0.16 -0.88
CA TYR A 55 -7.00 -1.04 -0.28
C TYR A 55 -7.78 -0.75 1.02
N LYS A 56 -7.33 0.21 1.83
CA LYS A 56 -8.04 0.60 3.07
C LYS A 56 -9.26 1.47 2.79
N THR A 57 -9.20 2.31 1.77
CA THR A 57 -10.24 3.30 1.45
C THR A 57 -11.37 2.69 0.62
N TYR A 58 -11.00 1.91 -0.39
CA TYR A 58 -11.94 1.23 -1.25
C TYR A 58 -12.09 -0.19 -0.71
N GLN A 59 -13.18 -0.41 0.03
CA GLN A 59 -13.59 -1.77 0.38
C GLN A 59 -13.84 -2.55 -0.91
N ASP A 60 -13.53 -3.85 -0.91
CA ASP A 60 -13.88 -4.75 -1.99
C ASP A 60 -15.39 -4.60 -2.29
N PRO A 61 -15.77 -4.05 -3.45
CA PRO A 61 -17.15 -3.98 -3.83
C PRO A 61 -17.62 -5.40 -4.07
N ARG A 62 -18.18 -6.02 -3.02
CA ARG A 62 -18.74 -7.36 -3.07
C ARG A 62 -19.66 -7.46 -4.27
N THR A 63 -19.19 -8.13 -5.31
CA THR A 63 -19.95 -8.30 -6.53
C THR A 63 -21.10 -9.25 -6.22
N PRO A 64 -22.36 -8.91 -6.53
CA PRO A 64 -23.47 -9.82 -6.30
C PRO A 64 -23.18 -11.17 -6.95
N GLY A 65 -23.37 -12.28 -6.22
CA GLY A 65 -22.99 -13.61 -6.70
C GLY A 65 -23.60 -13.97 -8.05
N LYS A 66 -24.79 -13.43 -8.37
CA LYS A 66 -25.42 -13.57 -9.70
C LYS A 66 -24.59 -12.94 -10.82
N THR A 67 -24.06 -11.73 -10.60
CA THR A 67 -23.20 -11.02 -11.56
C THR A 67 -21.89 -11.76 -11.73
N HIS A 68 -21.28 -12.22 -10.64
CA HIS A 68 -20.04 -13.02 -10.70
C HIS A 68 -20.24 -14.31 -11.51
N ARG A 69 -21.30 -15.08 -11.23
CA ARG A 69 -21.63 -16.30 -12.01
C ARG A 69 -21.91 -16.00 -13.48
N LYS A 70 -22.65 -14.93 -13.79
CA LYS A 70 -22.94 -14.52 -15.16
C LYS A 70 -21.66 -14.16 -15.92
N LEU A 71 -20.76 -13.40 -15.28
CA LEU A 71 -19.46 -13.05 -15.85
C LEU A 71 -18.62 -14.30 -16.14
N HIS A 72 -18.53 -15.23 -15.18
CA HIS A 72 -17.80 -16.48 -15.36
C HIS A 72 -18.37 -17.35 -16.50
N SER A 73 -19.69 -17.40 -16.65
CA SER A 73 -20.33 -18.09 -17.76
C SER A 73 -20.00 -17.46 -19.12
N VAL A 74 -20.04 -16.12 -19.23
CA VAL A 74 -19.66 -15.40 -20.46
C VAL A 74 -18.18 -15.61 -20.80
N LEU A 75 -17.31 -15.56 -19.80
CA LEU A 75 -15.86 -15.75 -19.97
C LEU A 75 -15.45 -17.23 -20.10
N LYS A 76 -16.40 -18.18 -20.01
CA LYS A 76 -16.15 -19.62 -20.02
C LYS A 76 -15.15 -20.08 -18.95
N LEU A 77 -15.18 -19.42 -17.78
CA LEU A 77 -14.32 -19.70 -16.63
C LEU A 77 -15.00 -20.59 -15.57
N THR A 78 -16.19 -21.12 -15.86
CA THR A 78 -16.83 -22.14 -15.02
C THR A 78 -15.96 -23.39 -14.99
N ARG A 79 -15.30 -23.66 -13.85
CA ARG A 79 -14.75 -24.98 -13.55
C ARG A 79 -15.95 -25.95 -13.42
N THR A 80 -15.94 -27.00 -14.24
CA THR A 80 -16.78 -28.19 -14.09
C THR A 80 -16.58 -28.83 -12.73
#